data_AF-A0A7Y8CTI0-F1
#
_entry.id   AF-A0A7Y8CTI0-F1
#
_cell.length_a   1.000
_cell.length_b   1.000
_cell.length_c   1.000
_cell.angle_alpha   90.00
_cell.angle_beta   90.00
_cell.angle_gamma   90.00
#
_symmetry.space_group_name_H-M   'P 1'
#
loop_
_entity.id
_entity.type
_entity.pdbx_description
1 polymer ?
#
loop_
_entity_poly.entity_id
_entity_poly.type
_entity_poly.pdbx_seq_one_letter_code
_entity_poly.pdbx_strand_id
1 'polypeptide(L)'
;LNMLSQVPPFPAVLFSDLSNVHGDPIFYFIASLINLIDGEPYLLFLCFSLLSLSLYRWCFIKYSPLPFLSLLIYFCHSFLNKEMTQIRNGLSSALLLVMLCYLSERKNLKATAFLYFSFLAHSSGLVGILLYGSRLFSKKRNLFYCIGIFISLVLYFTWHQLFSLLPQNIGIVQKTYQ
;
A
#
# COMPACT_ATOMS: atom_id res chain seq x y z
N LEU A 1 -24.17 -3.42 4.51
CA LEU A 1 -23.40 -4.32 3.63
C LEU A 1 -22.30 -4.96 4.49
N ASN A 2 -22.53 -6.18 4.99
CA ASN A 2 -21.54 -6.88 5.81
C ASN A 2 -20.37 -7.31 4.92
N MET A 3 -19.36 -6.45 4.76
CA MET A 3 -18.14 -6.81 4.00
C MET A 3 -17.46 -8.05 4.58
N LEU A 4 -17.58 -8.25 5.90
CA LEU A 4 -17.10 -9.44 6.59
C LEU A 4 -17.88 -10.70 6.22
N SER A 5 -19.19 -10.64 5.96
CA SER A 5 -19.96 -11.86 5.62
C SER A 5 -19.64 -12.42 4.23
N GLN A 6 -18.91 -11.66 3.40
CA GLN A 6 -18.44 -12.11 2.09
C GLN A 6 -17.08 -12.81 2.15
N VAL A 7 -16.38 -12.73 3.29
CA VAL A 7 -15.05 -13.34 3.48
C VAL A 7 -15.22 -14.57 4.37
N PRO A 8 -14.82 -15.77 3.95
CA PRO A 8 -14.88 -16.94 4.83
C PRO A 8 -14.01 -16.76 6.09
N PRO A 9 -14.21 -17.55 7.15
CA PRO A 9 -13.25 -17.64 8.25
C PRO A 9 -12.00 -18.41 7.80
N PHE A 10 -10.86 -18.15 8.45
CA PHE A 10 -9.64 -18.93 8.22
C PHE A 10 -9.83 -20.39 8.68
N PRO A 11 -9.33 -21.43 7.96
CA PRO A 11 -8.47 -21.41 6.76
C PRO A 11 -9.21 -21.44 5.41
N ALA A 12 -10.54 -21.45 5.41
CA ALA A 12 -11.35 -21.63 4.20
C ALA A 12 -11.09 -20.54 3.14
N VAL A 13 -10.68 -19.35 3.56
CA VAL A 13 -10.28 -18.23 2.68
C VAL A 13 -9.16 -18.57 1.70
N LEU A 14 -8.24 -19.48 2.07
CA LEU A 14 -7.12 -19.84 1.20
C LEU A 14 -7.56 -20.61 -0.05
N PHE A 15 -8.72 -21.27 0.01
CA PHE A 15 -9.24 -22.14 -1.04
C PHE A 15 -10.52 -21.59 -1.69
N SER A 16 -11.04 -20.47 -1.20
CA SER A 16 -12.26 -19.85 -1.69
C SER A 16 -12.02 -18.93 -2.87
N ASP A 17 -12.96 -18.93 -3.83
CA ASP A 17 -12.96 -17.97 -4.93
C ASP A 17 -13.41 -16.58 -4.43
N LEU A 18 -12.44 -15.67 -4.34
CA LEU A 18 -12.61 -14.30 -3.84
C LEU A 18 -12.82 -13.27 -4.96
N SER A 19 -13.02 -13.72 -6.20
CA SER A 19 -13.15 -12.87 -7.40
C SER A 19 -14.24 -11.79 -7.30
N ASN A 20 -15.29 -12.02 -6.50
CA ASN A 20 -16.40 -11.07 -6.31
C ASN A 20 -16.19 -10.07 -5.15
N VAL A 21 -15.17 -10.27 -4.31
CA VAL A 21 -14.89 -9.38 -3.17
C VAL A 21 -13.74 -8.45 -3.54
N HIS A 22 -13.93 -7.14 -3.43
CA HIS A 22 -12.88 -6.18 -3.77
C HIS A 22 -11.88 -5.99 -2.60
N GLY A 23 -10.80 -6.78 -2.59
CA GLY A 23 -9.82 -6.82 -1.48
C GLY A 23 -8.38 -7.07 -1.93
N ASP A 24 -7.43 -6.58 -1.13
CA ASP A 24 -6.02 -6.92 -1.24
C ASP A 24 -5.72 -8.18 -0.38
N PRO A 25 -4.65 -8.96 -0.67
CA PRO A 25 -4.35 -10.20 0.05
C PRO A 25 -4.31 -10.08 1.59
N ILE A 26 -3.66 -9.03 2.12
CA ILE A 26 -3.58 -8.80 3.57
C ILE A 26 -4.96 -8.44 4.16
N PHE A 27 -5.82 -7.77 3.38
CA PHE A 27 -7.18 -7.49 3.81
C PHE A 27 -7.99 -8.76 3.98
N TYR A 28 -7.94 -9.69 3.02
CA TYR A 28 -8.63 -10.98 3.17
C TYR A 28 -8.10 -11.77 4.37
N PHE A 29 -6.79 -11.76 4.58
CA PHE A 29 -6.19 -12.45 5.71
C PHE A 29 -6.69 -11.89 7.05
N ILE A 30 -6.61 -10.58 7.27
CA ILE A 30 -7.07 -9.96 8.52
C ILE A 30 -8.59 -10.11 8.69
N ALA A 31 -9.38 -9.92 7.63
CA ALA A 31 -10.82 -10.13 7.66
C ALA A 31 -11.19 -11.57 8.04
N SER A 32 -10.47 -12.56 7.50
CA SER A 32 -10.70 -13.98 7.82
C SER A 32 -10.43 -14.33 9.29
N LEU A 33 -9.46 -13.66 9.91
CA LEU A 33 -9.14 -13.82 11.33
C LEU A 33 -10.21 -13.19 12.23
N ILE A 34 -10.78 -12.06 11.80
CA ILE A 34 -11.85 -11.39 12.55
C ILE A 34 -13.15 -12.17 12.43
N ASN A 35 -13.44 -12.75 11.27
CA ASN A 35 -14.58 -13.65 11.10
C ASN A 35 -14.46 -14.95 11.91
N LEU A 36 -13.24 -15.40 12.22
CA LEU A 36 -13.04 -16.59 13.06
C LEU A 36 -13.59 -16.39 14.49
N ILE A 37 -13.61 -15.15 14.97
CA ILE A 37 -14.11 -14.79 16.31
C ILE A 37 -15.50 -14.13 16.27
N ASP A 38 -16.22 -14.27 15.16
CA ASP A 38 -17.50 -13.59 14.90
C ASP A 38 -17.43 -12.07 15.18
N GLY A 39 -16.28 -11.47 14.83
CA GLY A 39 -15.99 -10.08 15.10
C GLY A 39 -16.71 -9.11 14.17
N GLU A 40 -16.95 -7.90 14.69
CA GLU A 40 -17.63 -6.83 13.96
C GLU A 40 -16.67 -6.02 13.06
N PRO A 41 -17.16 -5.34 12.01
CA PRO A 41 -16.33 -4.58 11.05
C PRO A 41 -15.44 -3.51 11.69
N TYR A 42 -15.81 -2.94 12.83
CA TYR A 42 -14.98 -1.95 13.51
C TYR A 42 -13.64 -2.56 14.01
N LEU A 43 -13.61 -3.86 14.34
CA LEU A 43 -12.39 -4.54 14.73
C LEU A 43 -11.40 -4.61 13.56
N LEU A 44 -11.89 -4.75 12.33
CA LEU A 44 -11.07 -4.75 11.12
C LEU A 44 -10.36 -3.42 10.96
N PHE A 45 -11.12 -2.33 11.03
CA PHE A 45 -10.56 -0.98 10.94
C PHE A 45 -9.54 -0.72 12.07
N LEU A 46 -9.87 -1.13 13.29
CA LEU A 46 -8.99 -1.00 14.46
C LEU A 46 -7.69 -1.78 14.30
N CYS A 47 -7.74 -3.02 13.80
CA CYS A 47 -6.54 -3.81 13.50
C CYS A 47 -5.65 -3.13 12.46
N PHE A 48 -6.23 -2.64 11.36
CA PHE A 48 -5.48 -1.93 10.32
C PHE A 48 -4.82 -0.65 10.86
N SER A 49 -5.57 0.17 11.62
CA SER A 49 -5.03 1.40 12.19
C SER A 49 -3.95 1.15 13.24
N LEU A 50 -4.11 0.12 14.08
CA LEU A 50 -3.10 -0.22 15.08
C LEU A 50 -1.81 -0.72 14.41
N LEU A 51 -1.92 -1.53 13.35
CA LEU A 51 -0.77 -1.99 12.59
C LEU A 51 -0.04 -0.81 11.91
N SER A 52 -0.75 0.06 11.18
CA SER A 52 -0.12 1.21 10.51
C SER A 52 0.54 2.15 11.52
N LEU A 53 -0.18 2.53 12.57
CA LEU A 53 0.31 3.45 13.60
C LEU A 53 1.50 2.87 14.37
N SER A 54 1.51 1.57 14.65
CA SER A 54 2.64 0.91 15.33
C SER A 54 3.93 0.97 14.50
N LEU A 55 3.82 0.76 13.19
CA LEU A 55 4.95 0.86 12.26
C LEU A 55 5.45 2.31 12.16
N TYR A 56 4.55 3.29 12.04
CA TYR A 56 4.91 4.71 12.04
C TYR A 56 5.62 5.11 13.33
N ARG A 57 5.04 4.76 14.48
CA ARG A 57 5.64 5.03 15.80
C ARG A 57 7.04 4.44 15.89
N TRP A 58 7.24 3.19 15.46
CA TRP A 58 8.55 2.55 15.48
C TRP A 58 9.56 3.30 14.60
N CYS A 59 9.16 3.69 13.38
CA CYS A 59 10.02 4.48 12.48
C CYS A 59 10.38 5.84 13.10
N PHE A 60 9.40 6.55 13.67
CA PHE A 60 9.63 7.88 14.24
C PHE A 60 10.57 7.83 15.43
N ILE A 61 10.37 6.90 16.37
CA ILE A 61 11.23 6.79 17.56
C ILE A 61 12.64 6.35 17.19
N LYS A 62 12.79 5.41 16.25
CA LYS A 62 14.09 4.80 15.97
C LYS A 62 14.95 5.58 14.97
N TYR A 63 14.34 6.24 13.98
CA TYR A 63 15.07 6.85 12.86
C TYR A 63 14.95 8.36 12.79
N SER A 64 13.91 8.96 13.39
CA SER A 64 13.77 10.40 13.36
C SER A 64 14.62 11.05 14.46
N PRO A 65 15.44 12.07 14.15
CA PRO A 65 16.10 12.86 15.18
C PRO A 65 15.09 13.68 16.01
N LEU A 66 13.88 13.93 15.47
CA LEU A 66 12.83 14.73 16.09
C LEU A 66 11.48 13.96 16.04
N PRO A 67 11.27 12.97 16.92
CA PRO A 67 10.10 12.10 16.87
C PRO A 67 8.77 12.85 17.06
N PHE A 68 8.74 13.87 17.93
CA PHE A 68 7.54 14.70 18.12
C PHE A 68 7.19 15.54 16.90
N LEU A 69 8.19 16.05 16.18
CA LEU A 69 7.96 16.77 14.93
C LEU A 69 7.40 15.83 13.86
N SER A 70 7.90 14.59 13.79
CA SER A 70 7.38 13.58 12.86
C SER A 70 5.93 13.21 13.18
N LEU A 71 5.58 13.13 14.46
CA LEU A 71 4.20 12.94 14.91
C LEU A 71 3.30 14.13 14.53
N LEU A 72 3.79 15.36 14.66
CA LEU A 72 3.03 16.56 14.28
C LEU A 72 2.74 16.59 12.77
N ILE A 73 3.73 16.22 11.95
CA ILE A 73 3.55 16.07 10.48
C ILE A 73 2.56 14.95 10.16
N TYR A 74 2.58 13.84 10.90
CA TYR A 74 1.61 12.76 10.74
C TYR A 74 0.16 13.23 11.00
N PHE A 75 -0.04 14.16 11.93
CA PHE A 75 -1.34 14.78 12.20
C PHE A 75 -1.73 15.90 11.22
N CYS A 76 -0.90 16.27 10.26
CA CYS A 76 -1.30 17.20 9.20
C CYS A 76 -2.45 16.63 8.37
N HIS A 77 -3.35 17.51 7.92
CA HIS A 77 -4.59 17.16 7.23
C HIS A 77 -4.39 16.11 6.13
N SER A 78 -3.42 16.28 5.23
CA SER A 78 -3.20 15.36 4.12
C SER A 78 -2.81 13.94 4.56
N PHE A 79 -1.99 13.80 5.60
CA PHE A 79 -1.56 12.50 6.12
C PHE A 79 -2.69 11.82 6.90
N LEU A 80 -3.36 12.57 7.76
CA LEU A 80 -4.47 12.05 8.55
C LEU A 80 -5.66 11.66 7.65
N ASN A 81 -6.00 12.49 6.67
CA ASN A 81 -7.07 12.20 5.72
C ASN A 81 -6.78 10.92 4.91
N LYS A 82 -5.52 10.70 4.52
CA LYS A 82 -5.10 9.47 3.86
C LYS A 82 -5.33 8.23 4.74
N GLU A 83 -4.92 8.27 6.00
CA GLU A 83 -5.09 7.14 6.93
C GLU A 83 -6.58 6.86 7.20
N MET A 84 -7.42 7.89 7.26
CA MET A 84 -8.86 7.75 7.52
C MET A 84 -9.65 7.25 6.29
N THR A 85 -9.33 7.75 5.09
CA THR A 85 -10.12 7.46 3.88
C THR A 85 -9.68 6.18 3.17
N GLN A 86 -8.39 5.82 3.24
CA GLN A 86 -7.82 4.69 2.50
C GLN A 86 -6.92 3.83 3.39
N ILE A 87 -7.50 3.20 4.42
CA ILE A 87 -6.80 2.40 5.44
C ILE A 87 -5.78 1.39 4.86
N ARG A 88 -6.10 0.75 3.71
CA ARG A 88 -5.23 -0.25 3.06
C ARG A 88 -3.98 0.43 2.49
N ASN A 89 -4.16 1.57 1.82
CA ASN A 89 -3.08 2.41 1.31
C ASN A 89 -2.27 3.03 2.46
N GLY A 90 -2.92 3.34 3.59
CA GLY A 90 -2.27 3.78 4.82
C GLY A 90 -1.26 2.74 5.34
N LEU A 91 -1.73 1.50 5.59
CA LEU A 91 -0.86 0.39 5.99
C LEU A 91 0.27 0.12 4.99
N SER A 92 -0.04 0.10 3.69
CA SER A 92 0.97 -0.09 2.64
C SER A 92 2.07 0.97 2.72
N SER A 93 1.73 2.23 2.99
CA SER A 93 2.70 3.30 3.11
C SER A 93 3.51 3.29 4.41
N ALA A 94 2.94 2.80 5.50
CA ALA A 94 3.69 2.55 6.74
C ALA A 94 4.75 1.46 6.51
N LEU A 95 4.40 0.38 5.80
CA LEU A 95 5.34 -0.68 5.40
C LEU A 95 6.43 -0.16 4.45
N LEU A 96 6.10 0.73 3.50
CA LEU A 96 7.11 1.40 2.65
C LEU A 96 8.08 2.25 3.46
N LEU A 97 7.60 2.97 4.49
CA LEU A 97 8.47 3.75 5.34
C LEU A 97 9.47 2.85 6.10
N VAL A 98 9.00 1.71 6.62
CA VAL A 98 9.86 0.71 7.25
C VAL A 98 10.86 0.11 6.25
N MET A 99 10.42 -0.17 5.03
CA MET A 99 11.30 -0.59 3.95
C MET A 99 12.41 0.44 3.71
N LEU A 100 12.09 1.73 3.63
CA LEU A 100 13.07 2.81 3.47
C LEU A 100 14.07 2.89 4.64
N CYS A 101 13.60 2.69 5.87
CA CYS A 101 14.45 2.63 7.06
C CYS A 101 15.44 1.45 7.01
N TYR A 102 15.01 0.24 6.63
CA TYR A 102 15.93 -0.89 6.46
C TYR A 102 16.81 -0.76 5.25
N LEU A 103 16.28 -0.14 4.21
CA LEU A 103 17.05 0.20 3.03
C LEU A 103 18.20 1.07 3.51
N SER A 104 17.99 2.22 4.17
CA SER A 104 19.05 3.14 4.63
C SER A 104 20.17 2.44 5.42
N GLU A 105 19.84 1.46 6.27
CA GLU A 105 20.78 0.62 7.03
C GLU A 105 21.52 -0.46 6.19
N ARG A 106 21.35 -0.50 4.87
CA ARG A 106 21.89 -1.53 3.95
C ARG A 106 21.38 -2.95 4.22
N LYS A 107 20.27 -3.11 4.95
CA LYS A 107 19.64 -4.41 5.25
C LYS A 107 18.67 -4.82 4.15
N ASN A 108 19.24 -5.12 2.98
CA ASN A 108 18.48 -5.35 1.74
C ASN A 108 17.40 -6.45 1.89
N LEU A 109 17.71 -7.58 2.55
CA LEU A 109 16.73 -8.67 2.74
C LEU A 109 15.50 -8.23 3.53
N LYS A 110 15.68 -7.40 4.57
CA LYS A 110 14.57 -6.86 5.35
C LYS A 110 13.79 -5.84 4.51
N ALA A 111 14.48 -4.97 3.80
CA ALA A 111 13.85 -4.01 2.91
C ALA A 111 12.99 -4.70 1.83
N THR A 112 13.50 -5.76 1.18
CA THR A 112 12.73 -6.52 0.18
C THR A 112 11.52 -7.22 0.79
N ALA A 113 11.64 -7.75 2.01
CA ALA A 113 10.50 -8.34 2.71
C ALA A 113 9.39 -7.31 2.96
N PHE A 114 9.74 -6.13 3.48
CA PHE A 114 8.76 -5.06 3.72
C PHE A 114 8.16 -4.49 2.43
N LEU A 115 8.92 -4.43 1.33
CA LEU A 115 8.39 -4.09 0.01
C LEU A 115 7.33 -5.09 -0.44
N TYR A 116 7.62 -6.39 -0.30
CA TYR A 116 6.67 -7.44 -0.65
C TYR A 116 5.39 -7.36 0.20
N PHE A 117 5.52 -7.20 1.52
CA PHE A 117 4.35 -7.00 2.40
C PHE A 117 3.57 -5.73 2.07
N SER A 118 4.25 -4.64 1.70
CA SER A 118 3.59 -3.41 1.28
C SER A 118 2.74 -3.61 0.02
N PHE A 119 3.24 -4.37 -0.95
CA PHE A 119 2.51 -4.75 -2.15
C PHE A 119 1.29 -5.63 -1.85
N LEU A 120 1.43 -6.60 -0.94
CA LEU A 120 0.31 -7.43 -0.49
C LEU A 120 -0.74 -6.64 0.33
N ALA A 121 -0.35 -5.53 0.94
CA ALA A 121 -1.26 -4.64 1.67
C ALA A 121 -2.09 -3.79 0.72
N HIS A 122 -1.45 -3.25 -0.32
CA HIS A 122 -2.11 -2.51 -1.38
C HIS A 122 -1.20 -2.43 -2.61
N SER A 123 -1.78 -2.49 -3.80
CA SER A 123 -1.04 -2.43 -5.08
C SER A 123 -0.16 -1.18 -5.24
N SER A 124 -0.50 -0.06 -4.58
CA SER A 124 0.33 1.16 -4.54
C SER A 124 1.74 0.94 -3.97
N GLY A 125 1.95 -0.13 -3.19
CA GLY A 125 3.23 -0.55 -2.65
C GLY A 125 4.31 -0.80 -3.71
N LEU A 126 3.93 -1.08 -4.97
CA LEU A 126 4.88 -1.25 -6.09
C LEU A 126 5.75 -0.02 -6.34
N VAL A 127 5.31 1.18 -5.94
CA VAL A 127 6.13 2.40 -5.99
C VAL A 127 7.45 2.22 -5.23
N GLY A 128 7.48 1.35 -4.22
CA GLY A 128 8.69 1.00 -3.49
C GLY A 128 9.79 0.37 -4.34
N ILE A 129 9.47 -0.23 -5.50
CA ILE A 129 10.48 -0.75 -6.44
C ILE A 129 11.31 0.40 -7.01
N LEU A 130 10.69 1.53 -7.35
CA LEU A 130 11.39 2.72 -7.83
C LEU A 130 12.34 3.27 -6.76
N LEU A 131 11.88 3.29 -5.51
CA LEU A 131 12.69 3.71 -4.36
C LEU A 131 13.87 2.75 -4.13
N TYR A 132 13.64 1.45 -4.23
CA TYR A 132 14.68 0.43 -4.12
C TYR A 132 15.73 0.56 -5.24
N GLY A 133 15.26 0.72 -6.49
CA GLY A 133 16.10 0.87 -7.69
C GLY A 133 16.90 2.16 -7.72
N SER A 134 16.45 3.24 -7.04
CA SER A 134 17.19 4.50 -6.96
C SER A 134 18.63 4.36 -6.43
N ARG A 135 18.91 3.30 -5.66
CA ARG A 135 20.27 2.96 -5.19
C ARG A 135 21.24 2.54 -6.28
N LEU A 136 20.74 1.95 -7.36
CA LEU A 136 21.57 1.47 -8.46
C LEU A 136 22.15 2.65 -9.27
N PHE A 137 21.56 3.84 -9.15
CA PHE A 137 21.90 5.03 -9.94
C PHE A 137 22.76 6.03 -9.16
N SER A 138 23.88 5.56 -8.60
CA SER A 138 24.70 6.30 -7.64
C SER A 138 25.52 7.48 -8.23
N LYS A 139 25.64 7.66 -9.56
CA LYS A 139 26.51 8.71 -10.14
C LYS A 139 25.84 9.83 -10.96
N LYS A 140 24.61 9.66 -11.47
CA LYS A 140 23.87 10.72 -12.21
C LYS A 140 22.49 10.98 -11.57
N ARG A 141 22.53 11.25 -10.27
CA ARG A 141 21.40 11.22 -9.33
C ARG A 141 20.20 12.11 -9.71
N ASN A 142 20.42 13.27 -10.32
CA ASN A 142 19.32 14.19 -10.66
C ASN A 142 18.58 13.80 -11.94
N LEU A 143 19.25 13.23 -12.94
CA LEU A 143 18.65 12.99 -14.25
C LEU A 143 17.57 11.90 -14.17
N PHE A 144 17.76 10.86 -13.37
CA PHE A 144 16.77 9.80 -13.21
C PHE A 144 15.52 10.25 -12.44
N TYR A 145 15.66 11.10 -11.42
CA TYR A 145 14.49 11.69 -10.76
C TYR A 145 13.75 12.64 -11.70
N CYS A 146 14.46 13.45 -12.48
CA CYS A 146 13.86 14.29 -13.51
C CYS A 146 13.16 13.46 -14.58
N ILE A 147 13.77 12.36 -15.05
CA ILE A 147 13.15 11.43 -16.01
C ILE A 147 11.92 10.76 -15.41
N GLY A 148 11.98 10.29 -14.15
CA GLY A 148 10.84 9.69 -13.47
C GLY A 148 9.68 10.67 -13.28
N ILE A 149 9.97 11.91 -12.88
CA ILE A 149 9.00 12.99 -12.77
C ILE A 149 8.43 13.35 -14.15
N PHE A 150 9.28 13.41 -15.18
CA PHE A 150 8.87 13.71 -16.54
C PHE A 150 7.99 12.61 -17.13
N ILE A 151 8.35 11.35 -16.96
CA ILE A 151 7.54 10.19 -17.37
C ILE A 151 6.21 10.19 -16.62
N SER A 152 6.21 10.46 -15.31
CA SER A 152 5.00 10.60 -14.50
C SER A 152 4.08 11.72 -15.02
N LEU A 153 4.64 12.87 -15.35
CA LEU A 153 3.91 14.00 -15.94
C LEU A 153 3.34 13.68 -17.31
N VAL A 154 4.13 13.09 -18.19
CA VAL A 154 3.68 12.67 -19.52
C VAL A 154 2.54 11.66 -19.39
N LEU A 155 2.71 10.63 -18.55
CA LEU A 155 1.66 9.63 -18.31
C LEU A 155 0.40 10.25 -17.71
N TYR A 156 0.50 11.22 -16.81
CA TYR A 156 -0.67 11.93 -16.27
C TYR A 156 -1.49 12.61 -17.37
N PHE A 157 -0.83 13.29 -18.32
CA PHE A 157 -1.51 13.96 -19.42
C PHE A 157 -1.98 13.02 -20.53
N THR A 158 -1.25 11.93 -20.80
CA THR A 158 -1.53 11.03 -21.93
C THR A 158 -2.27 9.75 -21.53
N TRP A 159 -2.63 9.57 -20.26
CA TRP A 159 -3.27 8.35 -19.75
C TRP A 159 -4.52 7.97 -20.55
N HIS A 160 -5.40 8.94 -20.82
CA HIS A 160 -6.66 8.68 -21.51
C HIS A 160 -6.47 8.19 -22.96
N GLN A 161 -5.43 8.69 -23.64
CA GLN A 161 -5.10 8.29 -25.01
C GLN A 161 -4.41 6.92 -25.04
N LEU A 162 -3.48 6.67 -24.12
CA LEU A 162 -2.85 5.35 -23.96
C LEU A 162 -3.87 4.26 -23.61
N PHE A 163 -4.85 4.59 -22.75
CA PHE A 163 -5.93 3.68 -22.38
C PHE A 163 -6.82 3.33 -23.58
N SER A 164 -7.07 4.28 -24.49
CA SER A 164 -7.87 4.04 -25.69
C SER A 164 -7.18 3.18 -26.76
N LEU A 165 -5.84 3.09 -26.72
CA LEU A 165 -5.03 2.27 -27.62
C LEU A 165 -4.89 0.82 -27.15
N LEU A 166 -5.26 0.52 -25.89
CA LEU A 166 -5.31 -0.86 -25.42
C LEU A 166 -6.44 -1.61 -26.14
N PRO A 167 -6.25 -2.89 -26.49
CA PRO A 167 -7.29 -3.67 -27.17
C PRO A 167 -8.56 -3.68 -26.33
N GLN A 168 -9.60 -2.98 -26.79
CA GLN A 168 -10.91 -2.91 -26.13
C GLN A 168 -11.61 -4.29 -26.05
N ASN A 169 -11.08 -5.28 -26.78
CA ASN A 169 -11.52 -6.67 -26.77
C ASN A 169 -11.06 -7.49 -25.54
N ILE A 170 -10.26 -6.90 -24.63
CA ILE A 170 -10.04 -7.52 -23.33
C ILE A 170 -11.30 -7.24 -22.50
N GLY A 171 -12.10 -8.27 -22.23
CA GLY A 171 -13.46 -8.21 -21.64
C GLY A 171 -13.63 -7.49 -20.28
N ILE A 172 -12.59 -6.80 -19.81
CA ILE A 172 -12.55 -5.93 -18.64
C ILE A 172 -13.16 -4.55 -18.96
N VAL A 173 -13.07 -4.06 -20.20
CA VAL A 173 -13.51 -2.70 -20.59
C VAL A 173 -15.02 -2.56 -20.78
N GLN A 174 -15.71 -3.66 -21.15
CA GLN A 174 -17.15 -3.62 -21.43
C GLN A 174 -18.02 -3.39 -20.19
N LYS A 175 -17.54 -3.75 -18.99
CA LYS A 175 -18.30 -3.58 -17.73
C LYS A 175 -18.29 -2.16 -17.18
N THR A 176 -17.48 -1.25 -17.74
CA THR A 176 -17.36 0.13 -17.22
C THR A 176 -18.29 1.13 -17.94
N TYR A 177 -18.97 0.70 -19.00
CA TYR A 177 -19.85 1.54 -19.84
C TYR A 177 -21.32 1.10 -19.87
N GLN A 178 -21.73 0.21 -18.95
CA GLN A 178 -23.15 -0.05 -18.63
C GLN A 178 -23.41 0.34 -17.19
#